data_AF-A0A7S2AM93-F1
#
_entry.id   AF-A0A7S2AM93-F1
#
_cell.length_a   1.000
_cell.length_b   1.000
_cell.length_c   1.000
_cell.angle_alpha   90.00
_cell.angle_beta   90.00
_cell.angle_gamma   90.00
#
_symmetry.space_group_name_H-M   'P 1'
#
loop_
_entity.id
_entity.type
_entity.pdbx_description
1 polymer ?
#
loop_
_entity_poly.entity_id
_entity_poly.type
_entity_poly.pdbx_seq_one_letter_code
_entity_poly.pdbx_strand_id
1 'polypeptide(L)'
;ETLKARAVLSEVLFDDVRDEQHQREVDLDARHDQKHGWAALHAAAASGVAEVVMCLLRAGANPTLRDDHDRPPYYLADTKNAKAIRNAFRTYRAEYPEQWDWTAAEVPEPLTEELKDKKRDREREKKRRQRERKKVEKAAERQRQEEASRAAAVAEKAAERERKAREEAEAADRVCHSCGGGIVGTPFTRLEFRYCSTGCVQMHKRELMAEAALRRAAR
;
A
#
# COMPACT_ATOMS: atom_id res chain seq x y z
N GLU A 1 -31.91 56.28 9.56
CA GLU A 1 -32.62 55.04 9.95
C GLU A 1 -31.81 53.75 9.68
N THR A 2 -30.49 53.75 9.81
CA THR A 2 -29.67 52.53 9.56
C THR A 2 -28.79 52.12 10.74
N LEU A 3 -28.75 52.92 11.82
CA LEU A 3 -28.02 52.60 13.05
C LEU A 3 -28.86 51.88 14.12
N LYS A 4 -30.20 51.93 14.01
CA LYS A 4 -31.10 51.18 14.92
C LYS A 4 -31.27 49.71 14.52
N ALA A 5 -31.01 49.36 13.25
CA ALA A 5 -31.09 47.98 12.77
C ALA A 5 -29.88 47.11 13.19
N ARG A 6 -28.78 47.74 13.64
CA ARG A 6 -27.55 47.03 14.03
C ARG A 6 -27.48 46.70 15.53
N ALA A 7 -28.40 47.23 16.33
CA ALA A 7 -28.58 46.85 17.73
C ALA A 7 -29.56 45.68 17.91
N VAL A 8 -30.49 45.48 16.97
CA VAL A 8 -31.49 44.41 17.04
C VAL A 8 -30.92 43.04 16.60
N LEU A 9 -29.77 43.01 15.90
CA LEU A 9 -29.14 41.77 15.44
C LEU A 9 -28.04 41.22 16.36
N SER A 10 -27.78 41.84 17.52
CA SER A 10 -26.93 41.22 18.57
C SER A 10 -27.71 40.56 19.70
N GLU A 11 -29.04 40.67 19.71
CA GLU A 11 -29.90 40.07 20.74
C GLU A 11 -30.46 38.68 20.35
N VAL A 12 -30.10 38.13 19.19
CA VAL A 12 -30.71 36.87 18.69
C VAL A 12 -29.72 35.70 18.55
N LEU A 13 -28.66 35.65 19.37
CA LEU A 13 -27.74 34.50 19.40
C LEU A 13 -27.52 33.85 20.77
N PHE A 14 -28.31 34.20 21.78
CA PHE A 14 -28.40 33.41 23.01
C PHE A 14 -29.86 33.44 23.47
N ASP A 15 -30.72 32.67 22.79
CA ASP A 15 -32.06 32.40 23.30
C ASP A 15 -31.94 31.65 24.64
N ASP A 16 -32.34 32.39 25.66
CA ASP A 16 -32.65 32.03 27.03
C ASP A 16 -33.22 30.62 27.22
N VAL A 17 -32.41 29.74 27.83
CA VAL A 17 -32.91 28.66 28.69
C VAL A 17 -32.42 28.93 30.11
N ARG A 18 -32.79 30.10 30.62
CA ARG A 18 -32.60 30.45 32.02
C ARG A 18 -33.94 30.88 32.60
N ASP A 19 -34.92 29.99 32.48
CA ASP A 19 -36.21 30.13 33.14
C ASP A 19 -36.08 29.57 34.56
N GLU A 20 -36.03 30.50 35.52
CA GLU A 20 -36.08 30.26 36.95
C GLU A 20 -37.46 29.75 37.32
N GLN A 21 -37.59 28.52 37.85
CA GLN A 21 -38.51 28.12 38.95
C GLN A 21 -38.73 26.59 39.08
N HIS A 22 -37.66 25.82 39.12
CA HIS A 22 -37.51 24.60 39.96
C HIS A 22 -36.20 23.93 39.53
N GLN A 23 -35.07 24.56 39.86
CA GLN A 23 -33.84 23.80 39.95
C GLN A 23 -33.99 22.93 41.20
N ARG A 24 -34.74 21.83 41.08
CA ARG A 24 -34.49 20.67 41.92
C ARG A 24 -32.99 20.46 41.76
N GLU A 25 -32.22 20.71 42.81
CA GLU A 25 -30.85 20.21 42.88
C GLU A 25 -30.98 18.70 42.74
N VAL A 26 -30.94 18.23 41.49
CA VAL A 26 -30.80 16.82 41.20
C VAL A 26 -29.38 16.55 41.61
N ASP A 27 -29.22 15.97 42.79
CA ASP A 27 -27.95 15.46 43.25
C ASP A 27 -27.49 14.41 42.23
N LEU A 28 -26.62 14.83 41.31
CA LEU A 28 -26.09 13.98 40.23
C LEU A 28 -25.15 12.90 40.78
N ASP A 29 -24.67 13.10 42.00
CA ASP A 29 -23.78 12.19 42.73
C ASP A 29 -24.57 11.20 43.60
N ALA A 30 -25.90 11.35 43.68
CA ALA A 30 -26.78 10.42 44.38
C ALA A 30 -26.64 9.00 43.82
N ARG A 31 -26.49 8.04 44.73
CA ARG A 31 -26.49 6.62 44.40
C ARG A 31 -27.93 6.18 44.11
N HIS A 32 -28.26 6.06 42.82
CA HIS A 32 -29.60 5.73 42.37
C HIS A 32 -29.87 4.23 42.34
N ASP A 33 -28.83 3.40 42.25
CA ASP A 33 -28.97 1.94 42.26
C ASP A 33 -28.55 1.35 43.61
N GLN A 34 -29.48 0.66 44.28
CA GLN A 34 -29.21 -0.06 45.53
C GLN A 34 -28.43 -1.36 45.32
N LYS A 35 -28.40 -1.91 44.10
CA LYS A 35 -27.69 -3.18 43.81
C LYS A 35 -26.20 -3.00 43.54
N HIS A 36 -25.81 -1.87 42.98
CA HIS A 36 -24.44 -1.62 42.53
C HIS A 36 -23.85 -0.30 43.02
N GLY A 37 -24.63 0.53 43.72
CA GLY A 37 -24.16 1.82 44.23
C GLY A 37 -23.89 2.83 43.11
N TRP A 38 -24.57 2.70 41.96
CA TRP A 38 -24.31 3.52 40.79
C TRP A 38 -24.84 4.94 40.95
N ALA A 39 -23.95 5.91 40.75
CA ALA A 39 -24.32 7.30 40.45
C ALA A 39 -24.78 7.45 38.99
N ALA A 40 -25.38 8.60 38.66
CA ALA A 40 -25.85 8.88 37.30
C ALA A 40 -24.75 8.69 36.23
N LEU A 41 -23.50 9.06 36.56
CA LEU A 41 -22.36 8.93 35.67
C LEU A 41 -21.92 7.47 35.43
N HIS A 42 -22.10 6.58 36.42
CA HIS A 42 -21.86 5.13 36.28
C HIS A 42 -22.86 4.51 35.30
N ALA A 43 -24.14 4.85 35.46
CA ALA A 43 -25.20 4.39 34.57
C ALA A 43 -24.98 4.90 33.14
N ALA A 44 -24.55 6.15 32.95
CA ALA A 44 -24.23 6.71 31.64
C ALA A 44 -23.04 6.00 30.97
N ALA A 45 -21.98 5.71 31.74
CA ALA A 45 -20.83 4.97 31.23
C ALA A 45 -21.18 3.52 30.87
N ALA A 46 -21.98 2.83 31.69
CA ALA A 46 -22.47 1.48 31.40
C ALA A 46 -23.39 1.45 30.18
N SER A 47 -24.22 2.49 29.99
CA SER A 47 -25.18 2.59 28.88
C SER A 47 -24.52 2.77 27.51
N GLY A 48 -23.25 3.17 27.45
CA GLY A 48 -22.55 3.29 26.17
C GLY A 48 -22.78 4.61 25.43
N VAL A 49 -23.32 5.64 26.09
CA VAL A 49 -23.72 6.92 25.44
C VAL A 49 -22.77 8.05 25.85
N ALA A 50 -21.88 8.44 24.94
CA ALA A 50 -20.81 9.40 25.24
C ALA A 50 -21.34 10.83 25.44
N GLU A 51 -22.42 11.18 24.75
CA GLU A 51 -23.08 12.48 24.82
C GLU A 51 -23.67 12.72 26.22
N VAL A 52 -24.32 11.70 26.80
CA VAL A 52 -24.88 11.78 28.15
C VAL A 52 -23.77 11.93 29.19
N VAL A 53 -22.67 11.19 29.03
CA VAL A 53 -21.47 11.35 29.88
C VAL A 53 -20.94 12.79 29.82
N MET A 54 -20.82 13.36 28.61
CA MET A 54 -20.35 14.74 28.44
C MET A 54 -21.30 15.76 29.08
N CYS A 55 -22.61 15.57 28.93
CA CYS A 55 -23.61 16.43 29.56
C CYS A 55 -23.55 16.37 31.09
N LEU A 56 -23.44 15.16 31.66
CA LEU A 56 -23.35 14.98 33.12
C LEU A 56 -22.06 15.59 33.69
N LEU A 57 -20.93 15.43 33.01
CA LEU A 57 -19.67 16.08 33.40
C LEU A 57 -19.80 17.61 33.36
N ARG A 58 -20.38 18.16 32.29
CA ARG A 58 -20.65 19.62 32.19
C ARG A 58 -21.62 20.13 33.25
N ALA A 59 -22.55 19.28 33.69
CA ALA A 59 -23.47 19.59 34.78
C ALA A 59 -22.82 19.48 36.17
N GLY A 60 -21.55 19.08 36.26
CA GLY A 60 -20.79 19.01 37.51
C GLY A 60 -20.82 17.66 38.22
N ALA A 61 -21.26 16.59 37.55
CA ALA A 61 -21.22 15.24 38.14
C ALA A 61 -19.78 14.79 38.41
N ASN A 62 -19.54 14.22 39.59
CA ASN A 62 -18.19 13.90 40.03
C ASN A 62 -17.66 12.59 39.37
N PRO A 63 -16.57 12.67 38.56
CA PRO A 63 -15.97 11.50 37.90
C PRO A 63 -15.15 10.60 38.84
N THR A 64 -14.85 11.04 40.07
CA THR A 64 -14.05 10.26 41.04
C THR A 64 -14.90 9.35 41.92
N LEU A 65 -16.23 9.42 41.80
CA LEU A 65 -17.14 8.57 42.58
C LEU A 65 -16.83 7.11 42.31
N ARG A 66 -16.92 6.28 43.35
CA ARG A 66 -16.72 4.84 43.22
C ARG A 66 -18.02 4.11 43.51
N ASP A 67 -18.29 3.10 42.70
CA ASP A 67 -19.39 2.17 42.92
C ASP A 67 -19.13 1.25 44.13
N ASP A 68 -20.06 0.34 44.44
CA ASP A 68 -19.89 -0.59 45.57
C ASP A 68 -18.74 -1.60 45.38
N HIS A 69 -18.16 -1.67 44.18
CA HIS A 69 -17.00 -2.50 43.84
C HIS A 69 -15.71 -1.67 43.78
N ASP A 70 -15.74 -0.44 44.29
CA ASP A 70 -14.62 0.51 44.29
C ASP A 70 -14.16 0.91 42.87
N ARG A 71 -15.05 0.86 41.87
CA ARG A 71 -14.73 1.19 40.47
C ARG A 71 -15.23 2.59 40.11
N PRO A 72 -14.42 3.42 39.42
CA PRO A 72 -14.89 4.70 38.90
C PRO A 72 -15.76 4.53 37.65
N PRO A 73 -16.59 5.53 37.27
CA PRO A 73 -17.41 5.51 36.06
C PRO A 73 -16.60 5.20 34.79
N TYR A 74 -15.34 5.64 34.74
CA TYR A 74 -14.43 5.35 33.63
C TYR A 74 -14.22 3.85 33.39
N TYR A 75 -14.18 3.04 34.46
CA TYR A 75 -13.95 1.60 34.38
C TYR A 75 -15.13 0.86 33.76
N LEU A 76 -16.36 1.36 33.94
CA LEU A 76 -17.57 0.77 33.37
C LEU A 76 -17.68 0.97 31.84
N ALA A 77 -16.77 1.75 31.24
CA ALA A 77 -16.69 1.96 29.80
C ALA A 77 -16.02 0.78 29.06
N ASP A 78 -16.52 -0.45 29.27
CA ASP A 78 -16.00 -1.69 28.64
C ASP A 78 -16.97 -2.28 27.58
N THR A 79 -18.06 -1.57 27.29
CA THR A 79 -19.07 -2.00 26.30
C THR A 79 -18.64 -1.67 24.85
N LYS A 80 -19.50 -2.01 23.86
CA LYS A 80 -19.24 -1.76 22.42
C LYS A 80 -18.84 -0.31 22.09
N ASN A 81 -19.23 0.67 22.92
CA ASN A 81 -18.94 2.10 22.76
C ASN A 81 -17.86 2.64 23.71
N ALA A 82 -17.09 1.76 24.35
CA ALA A 82 -16.02 2.08 25.27
C ALA A 82 -15.09 3.20 24.77
N LYS A 83 -14.71 3.18 23.48
CA LYS A 83 -13.81 4.19 22.90
C LYS A 83 -14.40 5.59 22.92
N ALA A 84 -15.69 5.75 22.63
CA ALA A 84 -16.35 7.04 22.59
C ALA A 84 -16.46 7.63 24.00
N ILE A 85 -16.87 6.81 24.98
CA ILE A 85 -16.96 7.22 26.39
C ILE A 85 -15.58 7.58 26.95
N ARG A 86 -14.58 6.71 26.75
CA ARG A 86 -13.21 6.97 27.21
C ARG A 86 -12.64 8.24 26.59
N ASN A 87 -12.99 8.54 25.33
CA ASN A 87 -12.62 9.80 24.70
C ASN A 87 -13.36 10.99 25.33
N ALA A 88 -14.65 10.86 25.65
CA ALA A 88 -15.41 11.94 26.31
C ALA A 88 -14.76 12.35 27.65
N PHE A 89 -14.45 11.38 28.53
CA PHE A 89 -13.72 11.65 29.78
C PHE A 89 -12.35 12.30 29.54
N ARG A 90 -11.59 11.79 28.56
CA ARG A 90 -10.26 12.31 28.23
C ARG A 90 -10.29 13.70 27.60
N THR A 91 -11.32 14.02 26.83
CA THR A 91 -11.53 15.36 26.25
C THR A 91 -11.94 16.33 27.34
N TYR A 92 -12.91 15.96 28.19
CA TYR A 92 -13.33 16.82 29.30
C TYR A 92 -12.20 17.10 30.29
N ARG A 93 -11.38 16.08 30.60
CA ARG A 93 -10.14 16.25 31.38
C ARG A 93 -9.16 17.24 30.73
N ALA A 94 -9.06 17.27 29.40
CA ALA A 94 -8.20 18.21 28.69
C ALA A 94 -8.72 19.65 28.81
N GLU A 95 -10.04 19.83 28.83
CA GLU A 95 -10.71 21.13 28.97
C GLU A 95 -10.61 21.66 30.41
N TYR A 96 -10.75 20.79 31.42
CA TYR A 96 -10.79 21.16 32.84
C TYR A 96 -9.84 20.29 33.70
N PRO A 97 -8.52 20.46 33.58
CA PRO A 97 -7.54 19.62 34.28
C PRO A 97 -7.52 19.80 35.80
N GLU A 98 -7.95 20.95 36.33
CA GLU A 98 -7.89 21.29 37.76
C GLU A 98 -9.21 21.07 38.52
N GLN A 99 -10.30 20.74 37.81
CA GLN A 99 -11.63 20.68 38.41
C GLN A 99 -11.85 19.43 39.27
N TRP A 100 -11.17 18.32 38.95
CA TRP A 100 -11.32 17.04 39.63
C TRP A 100 -9.97 16.35 39.77
N ASP A 101 -9.84 15.47 40.77
CA ASP A 101 -8.68 14.59 40.86
C ASP A 101 -8.80 13.45 39.82
N TRP A 102 -8.31 13.73 38.62
CA TRP A 102 -8.31 12.79 37.51
C TRP A 102 -7.44 11.55 37.74
N THR A 103 -6.52 11.58 38.71
CA THR A 103 -5.74 10.40 39.11
C THR A 103 -6.60 9.45 39.93
N ALA A 104 -7.43 9.99 40.84
CA ALA A 104 -8.41 9.21 41.58
C ALA A 104 -9.53 8.63 40.69
N ALA A 105 -9.87 9.31 39.59
CA ALA A 105 -10.81 8.83 38.57
C ALA A 105 -10.21 7.78 37.59
N GLU A 106 -8.91 7.47 37.70
CA GLU A 106 -8.19 6.52 36.84
C GLU A 106 -8.28 6.83 35.32
N VAL A 107 -8.51 8.10 34.96
CA VAL A 107 -8.64 8.51 33.55
C VAL A 107 -7.24 8.75 32.96
N PRO A 108 -6.81 7.98 31.93
CA PRO A 108 -5.51 8.15 31.29
C PRO A 108 -5.30 9.53 30.68
N GLU A 109 -4.04 9.84 30.38
CA GLU A 109 -3.59 11.15 29.83
C GLU A 109 -4.55 11.71 28.77
N PRO A 110 -4.87 13.02 28.81
CA PRO A 110 -5.89 13.59 27.95
C PRO A 110 -5.59 13.30 26.48
N LEU A 111 -6.63 12.95 25.72
CA LEU A 111 -6.46 12.72 24.28
C LEU A 111 -6.46 14.08 23.60
N THR A 112 -5.31 14.73 23.57
CA THR A 112 -5.17 16.02 22.89
C THR A 112 -5.43 15.86 21.39
N GLU A 113 -6.04 16.88 20.78
CA GLU A 113 -6.24 16.92 19.32
C GLU A 113 -4.91 16.77 18.57
N GLU A 114 -3.82 17.26 19.15
CA GLU A 114 -2.45 17.07 18.66
C GLU A 114 -2.05 15.60 18.52
N LEU A 115 -2.46 14.72 19.45
CA LEU A 115 -2.19 13.28 19.36
C LEU A 115 -3.03 12.59 18.28
N LYS A 116 -4.27 13.05 18.05
CA LYS A 116 -5.13 12.55 16.97
C LYS A 116 -4.56 12.94 15.60
N ASP A 117 -4.10 14.18 15.48
CA ASP A 117 -3.49 14.71 14.27
C ASP A 117 -2.16 14.01 13.95
N LYS A 118 -1.31 13.82 14.95
CA LYS A 118 -0.06 13.05 14.82
C LYS A 118 -0.30 11.61 14.37
N LYS A 119 -1.38 10.96 14.83
CA LYS A 119 -1.77 9.62 14.35
C LYS A 119 -2.25 9.67 12.90
N ARG A 120 -3.09 10.64 12.55
CA ARG A 120 -3.59 10.84 11.18
C ARG A 120 -2.45 11.08 10.20
N ASP A 121 -1.46 11.88 10.58
CA ASP A 121 -0.30 12.18 9.74
C ASP A 121 0.63 10.97 9.60
N ARG A 122 0.85 10.22 10.69
CA ARG A 122 1.55 8.92 10.63
C ARG A 122 0.86 7.94 9.69
N GLU A 123 -0.47 7.85 9.71
CA GLU A 123 -1.23 6.97 8.81
C GLU A 123 -1.21 7.46 7.36
N ARG A 124 -1.35 8.77 7.11
CA ARG A 124 -1.19 9.37 5.78
C ARG A 124 0.20 9.10 5.22
N GLU A 125 1.24 9.22 6.04
CA GLU A 125 2.64 8.98 5.67
C GLU A 125 2.88 7.51 5.31
N LYS A 126 2.41 6.56 6.13
CA LYS A 126 2.48 5.13 5.82
C LYS A 126 1.79 4.81 4.49
N LYS A 127 0.60 5.37 4.26
CA LYS A 127 -0.15 5.19 3.01
C LYS A 127 0.58 5.78 1.81
N ARG A 128 1.26 6.93 1.96
CA ARG A 128 2.11 7.53 0.92
C ARG A 128 3.27 6.61 0.57
N ARG A 129 4.04 6.15 1.57
CA ARG A 129 5.17 5.22 1.39
C ARG A 129 4.75 3.92 0.73
N GLN A 130 3.59 3.37 1.10
CA GLN A 130 3.06 2.15 0.49
C GLN A 130 2.68 2.36 -0.98
N ARG A 131 2.07 3.51 -1.32
CA ARG A 131 1.74 3.87 -2.71
C ARG A 131 3.00 4.06 -3.55
N GLU A 132 4.03 4.70 -3.01
CA GLU A 132 5.32 4.89 -3.68
C GLU A 132 6.02 3.55 -3.94
N ARG A 133 6.10 2.67 -2.94
CA ARG A 133 6.64 1.31 -3.11
C ARG A 133 5.92 0.54 -4.21
N LYS A 134 4.58 0.54 -4.21
CA LYS A 134 3.78 -0.12 -5.26
C LYS A 134 4.00 0.48 -6.65
N LYS A 135 4.20 1.81 -6.74
CA LYS A 135 4.52 2.47 -8.01
C LYS A 135 5.89 2.06 -8.54
N VAL A 136 6.90 2.03 -7.67
CA VAL A 136 8.27 1.60 -8.03
C VAL A 136 8.30 0.13 -8.45
N GLU A 137 7.64 -0.74 -7.69
CA GLU A 137 7.51 -2.17 -8.00
C GLU A 137 6.84 -2.41 -9.36
N LYS A 138 5.71 -1.74 -9.61
CA LYS A 138 5.00 -1.83 -10.90
C LYS A 138 5.83 -1.27 -12.06
N ALA A 139 6.62 -0.22 -11.85
CA ALA A 139 7.52 0.31 -12.86
C ALA A 139 8.68 -0.65 -13.17
N ALA A 140 9.29 -1.24 -12.13
CA ALA A 140 10.36 -2.22 -12.28
C ALA A 140 9.86 -3.51 -12.96
N GLU A 141 8.63 -3.94 -12.66
CA GLU A 141 8.04 -5.10 -13.35
C GLU A 141 7.76 -4.82 -14.83
N ARG A 142 7.24 -3.63 -15.17
CA ARG A 142 7.10 -3.21 -16.58
C ARG A 142 8.43 -3.18 -17.32
N GLN A 143 9.47 -2.63 -16.69
CA GLN A 143 10.82 -2.61 -17.26
C GLN A 143 11.35 -4.03 -17.47
N ARG A 144 11.18 -4.93 -16.50
CA ARG A 144 11.58 -6.34 -16.64
C ARG A 144 10.81 -7.06 -17.76
N GLN A 145 9.51 -6.83 -17.89
CA GLN A 145 8.71 -7.40 -18.99
C GLN A 145 9.13 -6.85 -20.35
N GLU A 146 9.44 -5.56 -20.45
CA GLU A 146 9.93 -4.94 -21.67
C GLU A 146 11.34 -5.42 -22.04
N GLU A 147 12.23 -5.57 -21.06
CA GLU A 147 13.57 -6.13 -21.28
C GLU A 147 13.51 -7.61 -21.67
N ALA A 148 12.64 -8.39 -21.03
CA ALA A 148 12.40 -9.78 -21.40
C ALA A 148 11.82 -9.93 -22.81
N SER A 149 10.86 -9.07 -23.20
CA SER A 149 10.29 -9.11 -24.56
C SER A 149 11.31 -8.67 -25.61
N ARG A 150 12.13 -7.66 -25.32
CA ARG A 150 13.26 -7.26 -26.17
C ARG A 150 14.29 -8.39 -26.30
N ALA A 151 14.66 -9.04 -25.20
CA ALA A 151 15.59 -10.17 -25.21
C ALA A 151 15.04 -11.36 -26.00
N ALA A 152 13.75 -11.69 -25.84
CA ALA A 152 13.07 -12.73 -26.60
C ALA A 152 13.07 -12.41 -28.11
N ALA A 153 12.78 -11.17 -28.50
CA ALA A 153 12.82 -10.75 -29.91
C ALA A 153 14.24 -10.82 -30.51
N VAL A 154 15.27 -10.52 -29.71
CA VAL A 154 16.68 -10.67 -30.13
C VAL A 154 17.05 -12.14 -30.30
N ALA A 155 16.63 -13.00 -29.35
CA ALA A 155 16.87 -14.43 -29.41
C ALA A 155 16.16 -15.09 -30.61
N GLU A 156 14.92 -14.69 -30.90
CA GLU A 156 14.16 -15.16 -32.07
C GLU A 156 14.90 -14.81 -33.37
N LYS A 157 15.35 -13.57 -33.52
CA LYS A 157 16.13 -13.15 -34.70
C LYS A 157 17.46 -13.90 -34.82
N ALA A 158 18.13 -14.19 -33.70
CA ALA A 158 19.35 -14.98 -33.69
C ALA A 158 19.08 -16.43 -34.14
N ALA A 159 18.03 -17.05 -33.60
CA ALA A 159 17.61 -18.40 -33.99
C ALA A 159 17.20 -18.47 -35.48
N GLU A 160 16.53 -17.44 -36.00
CA GLU A 160 16.19 -17.34 -37.42
C GLU A 160 17.45 -17.26 -38.30
N ARG A 161 18.46 -16.48 -37.90
CA ARG A 161 19.75 -16.40 -38.60
C ARG A 161 20.49 -17.72 -38.58
N GLU A 162 20.50 -18.42 -37.44
CA GLU A 162 21.10 -19.75 -37.36
C GLU A 162 20.37 -20.77 -38.22
N ARG A 163 19.03 -20.73 -38.28
CA ARG A 163 18.24 -21.60 -39.17
C ARG A 163 18.60 -21.34 -40.64
N LYS A 164 18.62 -20.07 -41.05
CA LYS A 164 19.03 -19.67 -42.41
C LYS A 164 20.45 -20.12 -42.73
N ALA A 165 21.40 -19.93 -41.81
CA ALA A 165 22.77 -20.39 -41.99
C ALA A 165 22.87 -21.93 -42.12
N ARG A 166 22.05 -22.68 -41.37
CA ARG A 166 21.96 -24.15 -41.51
C ARG A 166 21.37 -24.55 -42.87
N GLU A 167 20.30 -23.90 -43.31
CA GLU A 167 19.69 -24.14 -44.63
C GLU A 167 20.67 -23.81 -45.77
N GLU A 168 21.40 -22.69 -45.68
CA GLU A 168 22.43 -22.29 -46.64
C GLU A 168 23.61 -23.29 -46.64
N ALA A 169 24.05 -23.76 -45.47
CA ALA A 169 25.08 -24.78 -45.37
C ALA A 169 24.62 -26.12 -45.99
N GLU A 170 23.39 -26.56 -45.73
CA GLU A 170 22.82 -27.78 -46.33
C GLU A 170 22.64 -27.63 -47.85
N ALA A 171 22.26 -26.44 -48.33
CA ALA A 171 22.18 -26.15 -49.76
C ALA A 171 23.56 -26.22 -50.42
N ALA A 172 24.59 -25.64 -49.79
CA ALA A 172 25.98 -25.73 -50.26
C ALA A 172 26.48 -27.20 -50.29
N ASP A 173 26.01 -28.02 -49.34
CA ASP A 173 26.33 -29.44 -49.21
C ASP A 173 25.82 -30.31 -50.37
N ARG A 174 24.82 -29.82 -51.10
CA ARG A 174 24.18 -30.48 -52.26
C ARG A 174 24.71 -29.95 -53.61
N VAL A 175 25.77 -29.14 -53.63
CA VAL A 175 26.36 -28.57 -54.85
C VAL A 175 27.75 -29.14 -55.11
N CYS A 176 28.02 -29.47 -56.38
CA CYS A 176 29.34 -29.95 -56.82
C CYS A 176 30.36 -28.80 -56.82
N HIS A 177 31.47 -28.98 -56.10
CA HIS A 177 32.53 -27.98 -55.99
C HIS A 177 33.29 -27.73 -57.30
N SER A 178 33.19 -28.64 -58.28
CA SER A 178 33.93 -28.54 -59.54
C SER A 178 33.11 -27.92 -60.68
N CYS A 179 31.82 -28.26 -60.77
CA CYS A 179 30.97 -27.80 -61.88
C CYS A 179 29.77 -26.96 -61.44
N GLY A 180 29.54 -26.78 -60.14
CA GLY A 180 28.38 -26.06 -59.60
C GLY A 180 27.03 -26.76 -59.76
N GLY A 181 26.99 -27.96 -60.37
CA GLY A 181 25.76 -28.73 -60.55
C GLY A 181 25.26 -29.35 -59.24
N GLY A 182 23.94 -29.51 -59.10
CA GLY A 182 23.33 -30.21 -57.98
C GLY A 182 23.74 -31.68 -57.93
N ILE A 183 24.06 -32.20 -56.74
CA ILE A 183 24.44 -33.59 -56.54
C ILE A 183 23.19 -34.40 -56.18
N VAL A 184 22.90 -35.43 -56.98
CA VAL A 184 21.77 -36.35 -56.75
C VAL A 184 22.32 -37.65 -56.17
N GLY A 185 21.81 -38.07 -55.03
CA GLY A 185 22.29 -39.26 -54.32
C GLY A 185 23.50 -38.99 -53.43
N THR A 186 24.24 -40.04 -53.05
CA THR A 186 25.42 -39.91 -52.19
C THR A 186 26.58 -39.25 -52.95
N PRO A 187 27.06 -38.06 -52.53
CA PRO A 187 28.13 -37.34 -53.22
C PRO A 187 29.46 -38.07 -53.11
N PHE A 188 30.32 -37.94 -54.12
CA PHE A 188 31.73 -38.30 -53.96
C PHE A 188 32.39 -37.25 -53.08
N THR A 189 33.09 -37.65 -52.03
CA THR A 189 33.74 -36.73 -51.09
C THR A 189 35.26 -36.89 -51.13
N ARG A 190 35.99 -35.78 -51.02
CA ARG A 190 37.45 -35.78 -50.86
C ARG A 190 37.87 -34.58 -50.03
N LEU A 191 38.39 -34.83 -48.83
CA LEU A 191 38.56 -33.80 -47.79
C LEU A 191 37.19 -33.14 -47.50
N GLU A 192 37.10 -31.82 -47.55
CA GLU A 192 35.88 -31.04 -47.34
C GLU A 192 35.05 -30.87 -48.63
N PHE A 193 35.56 -31.31 -49.78
CA PHE A 193 34.92 -31.09 -51.08
C PHE A 193 33.99 -32.23 -51.49
N ARG A 194 32.91 -31.84 -52.18
CA ARG A 194 31.85 -32.73 -52.68
C ARG A 194 31.66 -32.62 -54.18
N TYR A 195 31.36 -33.74 -54.84
CA TYR A 195 31.32 -33.84 -56.29
C TYR A 195 30.16 -34.69 -56.80
N CYS A 196 29.63 -34.35 -57.97
CA CYS A 196 28.56 -35.10 -58.64
C CYS A 196 29.06 -36.33 -59.42
N SER A 197 30.36 -36.40 -59.74
CA SER A 197 30.94 -37.48 -60.53
C SER A 197 32.43 -37.61 -60.30
N THR A 198 32.99 -38.78 -60.60
CA THR A 198 34.45 -39.02 -60.57
C THR A 198 35.22 -38.14 -61.56
N GLY A 199 34.59 -37.71 -62.66
CA GLY A 199 35.17 -36.73 -63.59
C GLY A 199 35.39 -35.36 -62.95
N CYS A 200 34.39 -34.86 -62.22
CA CYS A 200 34.50 -33.61 -61.44
C CYS A 200 35.57 -33.70 -60.34
N VAL A 201 35.75 -34.85 -59.70
CA VAL A 201 36.84 -35.07 -58.72
C VAL A 201 38.22 -34.87 -59.37
N GLN A 202 38.43 -35.45 -60.55
CA GLN A 202 39.72 -35.35 -61.24
C GLN A 202 39.98 -33.95 -61.81
N MET A 203 38.93 -33.28 -62.30
CA MET A 203 39.02 -31.89 -62.78
C MET A 203 39.45 -30.95 -61.65
N HIS A 204 38.71 -30.93 -60.54
CA HIS A 204 39.06 -30.09 -59.39
C HIS A 204 40.43 -30.45 -58.78
N LYS A 205 40.82 -31.74 -58.79
CA LYS A 205 42.17 -32.15 -58.38
C LYS A 205 43.25 -31.51 -59.26
N ARG A 206 43.06 -31.44 -60.59
CA ARG A 206 44.02 -30.81 -61.51
C ARG A 206 44.11 -29.31 -61.26
N GLU A 207 42.98 -28.66 -61.03
CA GLU A 207 42.91 -27.23 -60.70
C GLU A 207 43.66 -26.91 -59.40
N LEU A 208 43.37 -27.62 -58.31
CA LEU A 208 44.05 -27.43 -57.03
C LEU A 208 45.57 -27.67 -57.12
N MET A 209 45.98 -28.68 -57.90
CA MET A 209 47.40 -28.95 -58.14
C MET A 209 48.07 -27.83 -58.94
N ALA A 210 47.38 -27.29 -59.96
CA ALA A 210 47.87 -26.17 -60.75
C ALA A 210 47.98 -24.90 -59.90
N GLU A 211 46.96 -24.58 -59.10
CA GLU A 211 46.97 -23.43 -58.20
C GLU A 211 48.09 -23.54 -57.15
N ALA A 212 48.30 -24.72 -56.56
CA ALA A 212 49.38 -24.95 -55.63
C ALA A 212 50.77 -24.81 -56.28
N ALA A 213 50.92 -25.22 -57.55
CA ALA A 213 52.15 -25.01 -58.30
C ALA A 213 52.42 -23.52 -58.56
N LEU A 214 51.39 -22.76 -58.94
CA LEU A 214 51.47 -21.31 -59.11
C LEU A 214 51.84 -20.59 -57.80
N ARG A 215 51.21 -20.95 -56.67
CA ARG A 215 51.53 -20.39 -55.36
C ARG A 215 52.96 -20.67 -54.91
N ARG A 216 53.55 -21.79 -55.33
CA ARG A 216 54.96 -22.12 -55.05
C ARG A 216 55.91 -21.37 -55.97
N ALA A 217 55.53 -21.15 -57.23
CA ALA A 217 56.32 -20.36 -58.19
C ALA A 217 56.31 -18.85 -57.88
N ALA A 218 55.28 -18.37 -57.16
CA ALA A 218 55.15 -16.98 -56.73
C ALA A 218 55.80 -16.66 -55.37
N ARG A 219 56.43 -17.65 -54.71
CA ARG A 219 57.20 -17.50 -53.46
C ARG A 219 58.69 -17.53 -53.79
#